data_AF-A0A2V8MLN2-F1
#
_entry.id   AF-A0A2V8MLN2-F1
#
_cell.length_a   1.000
_cell.length_b   1.000
_cell.length_c   1.000
_cell.angle_alpha   90.00
_cell.angle_beta   90.00
_cell.angle_gamma   90.00
#
_symmetry.space_group_name_H-M   'P 1'
#
loop_
_entity.id
_entity.type
_entity.pdbx_description
1 polymer ?
#
loop_
_entity_poly.entity_id
_entity_poly.type
_entity_poly.pdbx_seq_one_letter_code
_entity_poly.pdbx_strand_id
1 'polypeptide(L)' 'MVARRGFSKPAPASYHQDRLRQAPVGHFFDVMTNGWGAMPAYASQIPVEDRWKIIAYIRALQLSQVPQGERQPMMTSK' A
#
# COMPACT_ATOMS: atom_id res chain seq x y z
N MET A 1 16.83 -12.72 33.96
CA MET A 1 16.72 -13.17 32.56
C MET A 1 15.75 -12.22 31.86
N VAL A 2 16.24 -11.31 31.02
CA VAL A 2 15.37 -10.35 30.28
C VAL A 2 15.06 -10.96 28.92
N ALA A 3 13.78 -11.19 28.64
CA ALA A 3 13.35 -11.62 27.32
C ALA A 3 13.71 -10.54 26.29
N ARG A 4 14.70 -10.81 25.43
CA ARG A 4 14.92 -10.04 24.19
C ARG A 4 13.82 -10.39 23.20
N ARG A 5 12.59 -9.98 23.47
CA ARG A 5 11.50 -10.03 22.48
C ARG A 5 11.72 -8.85 21.53
N GLY A 6 12.61 -9.00 20.55
CA GLY A 6 12.64 -8.09 19.42
C GLY A 6 11.23 -7.96 18.87
N PHE A 7 10.82 -6.75 18.46
CA PHE A 7 9.46 -6.44 18.01
C PHE A 7 8.98 -7.50 17.02
N SER A 8 8.18 -8.47 17.49
CA SER A 8 7.53 -9.47 16.63
C SER A 8 6.35 -8.82 15.89
N LYS A 9 6.58 -7.63 15.33
CA LYS A 9 5.61 -6.93 14.49
C LYS A 9 5.81 -7.48 13.08
N PRO A 10 4.75 -7.95 12.41
CA PRO A 10 4.86 -8.37 11.02
C PRO A 10 5.44 -7.22 10.20
N ALA A 11 6.29 -7.55 9.23
CA ALA A 11 6.80 -6.57 8.29
C ALA A 11 5.63 -5.84 7.60
N PRO A 12 5.78 -4.55 7.26
CA PRO A 12 4.76 -3.83 6.51
C PRO A 12 4.36 -4.59 5.24
N ALA A 13 3.07 -4.62 4.94
CA ALA A 13 2.60 -5.25 3.71
C ALA A 13 3.13 -4.49 2.49
N SER A 14 3.49 -5.23 1.43
CA SER A 14 3.83 -4.62 0.14
C SER A 14 2.55 -4.16 -0.57
N TYR A 15 2.55 -2.95 -1.11
CA TYR A 15 1.42 -2.42 -1.88
C TYR A 15 1.14 -3.21 -3.17
N HIS A 16 2.05 -4.07 -3.61
CA HIS A 16 1.89 -4.90 -4.80
C HIS A 16 1.21 -6.25 -4.53
N GLN A 17 0.85 -6.55 -3.27
CA GLN A 17 0.04 -7.73 -2.96
C GLN A 17 -1.35 -7.61 -3.58
N ASP A 18 -1.88 -8.70 -4.13
CA ASP A 18 -3.18 -8.72 -4.83
C ASP A 18 -4.32 -8.16 -3.99
N ARG A 19 -4.36 -8.50 -2.70
CA ARG A 19 -5.33 -7.98 -1.74
C ARG A 19 -5.33 -6.44 -1.71
N LEU A 20 -4.16 -5.81 -1.76
CA LEU A 20 -4.02 -4.35 -1.73
C LEU A 20 -4.17 -3.71 -3.12
N ARG A 21 -3.89 -4.46 -4.20
CA ARG A 21 -4.25 -4.02 -5.56
C ARG A 21 -5.77 -3.91 -5.71
N GLN A 22 -6.50 -4.91 -5.21
CA GLN A 22 -7.96 -5.01 -5.28
C GLN A 22 -8.69 -4.24 -4.18
N ALA A 23 -8.01 -3.84 -3.10
CA ALA A 23 -8.62 -3.04 -2.03
C ALA A 23 -9.18 -1.72 -2.60
N PRO A 24 -10.33 -1.23 -2.12
CA PRO A 24 -10.86 0.07 -2.53
C PRO A 24 -9.97 1.22 -2.04
N VAL A 25 -9.99 2.37 -2.72
CA VAL A 25 -9.22 3.57 -2.28
C VAL A 25 -9.58 4.02 -0.86
N GLY A 26 -10.85 3.83 -0.45
CA GLY A 26 -11.32 4.12 0.89
C GLY A 26 -10.60 3.30 1.98
N HIS A 27 -10.12 2.10 1.68
CA HIS A 27 -9.33 1.30 2.63
C HIS A 27 -8.04 2.03 3.01
N PHE A 28 -7.30 2.57 2.04
CA PHE A 28 -6.07 3.31 2.31
C PHE A 28 -6.33 4.61 3.09
N PHE A 29 -7.43 5.30 2.75
CA PHE A 29 -7.82 6.51 3.47
C PHE A 29 -8.14 6.22 4.94
N ASP A 30 -8.91 5.16 5.19
CA ASP A 30 -9.29 4.71 6.52
C ASP A 30 -8.06 4.30 7.34
N VAL A 31 -7.17 3.48 6.77
CA VAL A 31 -5.92 3.05 7.41
C VAL A 31 -5.02 4.24 7.77
N MET A 32 -4.89 5.24 6.90
CA MET A 32 -4.11 6.46 7.22
C MET A 32 -4.76 7.30 8.31
N THR A 33 -6.10 7.30 8.36
CA THR A 33 -6.87 8.12 9.30
C THR A 33 -6.93 7.50 10.69
N ASN A 34 -7.16 6.19 10.77
CA ASN A 34 -7.49 5.47 12.00
C ASN A 34 -6.38 4.49 12.43
N GLY A 35 -5.39 4.23 11.59
CA GLY A 35 -4.37 3.20 11.81
C GLY A 35 -4.86 1.80 11.41
N TRP A 36 -3.98 0.81 11.49
CA TRP A 36 -4.32 -0.59 11.19
C TRP A 36 -3.37 -1.57 11.86
N GLY A 37 -3.89 -2.41 12.75
CA GLY A 37 -3.10 -3.39 13.49
C GLY A 37 -1.96 -2.71 14.28
N ALA A 38 -0.71 -2.98 13.89
CA ALA A 38 0.47 -2.37 14.52
C ALA A 38 0.85 -1.00 13.94
N MET A 39 0.20 -0.54 12.87
CA MET A 39 0.42 0.76 12.23
C MET A 39 -0.40 1.84 12.96
N PRO A 40 0.23 2.89 13.49
CA PRO A 40 -0.49 4.00 14.14
C PRO A 40 -1.28 4.83 13.12
N ALA A 41 -2.25 5.59 13.62
CA ALA A 41 -2.95 6.60 12.83
C ALA A 41 -2.01 7.76 12.46
N TYR A 42 -2.19 8.32 11.27
CA TYR A 42 -1.44 9.49 10.78
C TYR A 42 -2.30 10.75 10.69
N ALA A 43 -3.53 10.71 11.19
CA ALA A 43 -4.49 11.79 10.98
C ALA A 43 -4.07 13.16 11.54
N SER A 44 -3.31 13.17 12.63
CA SER A 44 -2.79 14.40 13.25
C SER A 44 -1.61 15.01 12.50
N GLN A 45 -0.94 14.23 11.65
CA GLN A 45 0.29 14.61 10.96
C GLN A 45 0.07 14.92 9.48
N ILE A 46 -0.92 14.27 8.86
CA ILE A 46 -1.16 14.38 7.41
C ILE A 46 -2.55 14.98 7.17
N PRO A 47 -2.65 16.15 6.52
CA PRO A 47 -3.91 16.75 6.11
C PRO A 47 -4.75 15.81 5.23
N VAL A 48 -6.08 15.98 5.23
CA VAL A 48 -7.01 15.11 4.49
C VAL A 48 -6.70 15.09 2.98
N GLU A 49 -6.39 16.25 2.40
CA GLU A 49 -6.04 16.36 0.98
C GLU A 49 -4.78 15.55 0.64
N ASP A 50 -3.75 15.62 1.48
CA ASP A 50 -2.48 14.92 1.23
C ASP A 50 -2.63 13.41 1.38
N ARG A 51 -3.56 12.91 2.21
CA ARG A 51 -3.90 11.48 2.23
C ARG A 51 -4.43 11.04 0.87
N TRP A 52 -5.28 11.82 0.21
CA TRP A 52 -5.75 11.50 -1.15
C TRP A 52 -4.62 11.52 -2.18
N LYS A 53 -3.69 12.48 -2.09
CA LYS A 53 -2.49 12.52 -2.96
C LYS A 53 -1.61 11.28 -2.77
N ILE A 54 -1.41 10.85 -1.52
CA ILE A 54 -0.67 9.62 -1.21
C ILE A 54 -1.36 8.39 -1.82
N ILE A 55 -2.69 8.28 -1.71
CA ILE A 55 -3.45 7.17 -2.32
C ILE A 55 -3.25 7.17 -3.84
N ALA A 56 -3.36 8.33 -4.49
CA ALA A 56 -3.15 8.45 -5.93
C ALA A 56 -1.73 8.00 -6.32
N TYR A 57 -0.71 8.38 -5.54
CA TYR A 57 0.66 7.94 -5.76
C TYR A 57 0.84 6.42 -5.59
N ILE A 58 0.20 5.81 -4.58
CA ILE A 58 0.20 4.35 -4.41
C ILE A 58 -0.39 3.66 -5.64
N ARG A 59 -1.47 4.19 -6.22
CA ARG A 59 -2.05 3.64 -7.47
C ARG A 59 -1.13 3.79 -8.66
N ALA A 60 -0.52 4.96 -8.82
CA ALA A 60 0.49 5.18 -9.87
C ALA A 60 1.66 4.19 -9.72
N LEU A 61 2.12 3.92 -8.50
CA LEU A 61 3.17 2.95 -8.22
C LEU A 61 2.74 1.51 -8.56
N GLN A 62 1.51 1.12 -8.21
CA GLN A 62 0.96 -0.19 -8.55
C GLN A 62 0.90 -0.40 -10.07
N LEU A 63 0.56 0.64 -10.84
CA LEU A 63 0.48 0.61 -12.30
C LEU A 63 1.88 0.60 -12.96
N SER A 64 2.85 1.31 -12.40
CA SER A 64 4.20 1.36 -12.99
C SER A 64 5.01 0.08 -12.76
N GLN A 65 4.73 -0.64 -11.68
CA GLN A 65 5.46 -1.84 -11.28
C GLN A 65 4.68 -3.14 -11.56
N VAL A 66 3.93 -3.20 -12.67
CA VAL A 66 3.31 -4.45 -13.12
C VAL A 66 4.42 -5.46 -13.44
N PRO A 67 4.39 -6.69 -12.88
CA PRO A 67 5.37 -7.72 -13.18
C PRO A 67 5.49 -7.93 -14.69
N GLN A 68 6.71 -8.02 -15.22
CA GLN A 68 6.93 -8.10 -16.67
C GLN A 68 6.22 -9.30 -17.34
N GLY A 69 5.87 -10.34 -16.57
CA GLY A 69 5.12 -11.50 -17.05
C GLY A 69 3.62 -11.26 -17.32
N GLU A 70 3.03 -10.17 -16.83
CA GLU A 70 1.64 -9.76 -17.13
C GLU A 70 1.57 -8.71 -18.24
N ARG A 71 2.72 -8.22 -18.70
CA ARG A 71 2.81 -7.24 -19.79
C ARG A 71 2.59 -7.97 -21.11
N GLN A 72 1.32 -8.19 -21.47
CA GLN A 72 0.94 -8.86 -22.72
C GLN A 72 1.73 -8.24 -23.89
N PRO A 73 2.47 -9.04 -24.68
CA PRO A 73 3.17 -8.52 -25.84
C PRO A 73 2.11 -7.99 -26.79
N MET A 74 2.26 -6.71 -27.15
CA MET A 74 1.49 -6.07 -28.20
C MET A 74 1.71 -6.95 -29.44
N MET A 75 0.67 -7.67 -29.88
CA MET A 75 0.76 -8.49 -31.08
C MET A 75 1.05 -7.55 -32.25
N THR A 76 2.32 -7.49 -32.66
CA THR A 76 2.72 -6.91 -33.94
C THR A 76 2.13 -7.83 -35.01
N SER A 77 1.03 -7.39 -35.62
CA SER A 77 0.54 -8.03 -36.84
C SER A 77 1.59 -7.80 -37.92
N LYS A 78 2.04 -8.89 -38.53
CA LYS A 78 2.73 -8.87 -39.83
C LYS A 78 1.89 -8.16 -40.88
#